data_AF-A0AAU7CYC5-F1
#
_entry.id   AF-A0AAU7CYC5-F1
#
_cell.length_a   1.000
_cell.length_b   1.000
_cell.length_c   1.000
_cell.angle_alpha   90.00
_cell.angle_beta   90.00
_cell.angle_gamma   90.00
#
_symmetry.space_group_name_H-M   'P 1'
#
loop_
_entity.id
_entity.type
_entity.pdbx_description
1 polymer ?
#
loop_
_entity_poly.entity_id
_entity_poly.type
_entity_poly.pdbx_seq_one_letter_code
_entity_poly.pdbx_strand_id
1 'polypeptide(L)'
;MPKHLPEHSAKSPKRSVAPNSTASDQPIFGQPKPSPDPTGFKTPVTDQKDQELNTLEAVPQPLGGAVEPTLTLAQVYGAQGAAKTTAIQQAGQIVFHSVGDTGSVNGPATQSLVADKMVTDFTEANSADVPSFLFHLGDVVYYFGEATYYYDQFYEPYRDYPAPIIAIPGNHDGVVYTGDPEPTLDAFLRNFCTPSPVQSPDSGGLLRTTMIQPGVYFTLEAPFVRILGLYSNVLEDPGVISGENGQNNVLDNRQIAFLTAALQRIKSEKFTGAIIIAMHHPPFTGGSVHGGSPLMLQDVDAACQAAGVWPHAVFSGHAHNYQRFTRTVNNLQIPFLVAGCGGHSPLSPMRATYRTPYKIDDTLTLESYDATDYGYLRVVVNAQTMRIEFHPQSDGGTTKTPNDVVTITLATHQVS
;
A
#
# COMPACT_ATOMS: atom_id res chain seq x y z
N MET A 1 -23.23 -35.96 59.26
CA MET A 1 -23.36 -35.41 57.89
C MET A 1 -22.47 -34.19 57.79
N PRO A 2 -21.48 -34.23 56.88
CA PRO A 2 -21.37 -33.20 55.86
C PRO A 2 -21.31 -33.85 54.45
N LYS A 3 -21.92 -33.17 53.47
CA LYS A 3 -22.01 -33.62 52.07
C LYS A 3 -20.70 -33.31 51.33
N HIS A 4 -20.15 -34.30 50.62
CA HIS A 4 -19.12 -34.10 49.60
C HIS A 4 -19.71 -33.33 48.41
N LEU A 5 -19.02 -32.28 47.98
CA LEU A 5 -19.15 -31.68 46.64
C LEU A 5 -18.05 -32.29 45.75
N PRO A 6 -18.34 -32.68 44.48
CA PRO A 6 -17.32 -33.15 43.57
C PRO A 6 -16.59 -31.98 42.91
N GLU A 7 -15.26 -32.06 42.87
CA GLU A 7 -14.40 -31.17 42.08
C GLU A 7 -14.64 -31.42 40.59
N HIS A 8 -15.15 -30.40 39.88
CA HIS A 8 -15.13 -30.36 38.43
C HIS A 8 -13.72 -29.96 37.98
N SER A 9 -12.94 -30.90 37.45
CA SER A 9 -11.69 -30.57 36.76
C SER A 9 -12.02 -29.80 35.48
N ALA A 10 -11.65 -28.52 35.42
CA ALA A 10 -11.67 -27.74 34.20
C ALA A 10 -10.72 -28.37 33.18
N LYS A 11 -11.26 -28.90 32.08
CA LYS A 11 -10.47 -29.32 30.92
C LYS A 11 -9.88 -28.08 30.28
N SER A 12 -8.55 -27.95 30.30
CA SER A 12 -7.83 -26.98 29.48
C SER A 12 -8.25 -27.12 28.01
N PRO A 13 -8.49 -26.02 27.28
CA PRO A 13 -8.78 -26.11 25.86
C PRO A 13 -7.56 -26.70 25.14
N LYS A 14 -7.80 -27.75 24.36
CA LYS A 14 -6.78 -28.35 23.49
C LYS A 14 -6.36 -27.30 22.48
N ARG A 15 -5.11 -26.83 22.61
CA ARG A 15 -4.40 -26.09 21.56
C ARG A 15 -4.51 -26.92 20.27
N SER A 16 -5.20 -26.41 19.26
CA SER A 16 -5.21 -27.01 17.94
C SER A 16 -3.76 -27.05 17.45
N VAL A 17 -3.28 -28.26 17.13
CA VAL A 17 -1.99 -28.43 16.50
C VAL A 17 -2.15 -27.87 15.09
N ALA A 18 -1.45 -26.76 14.81
CA ALA A 18 -1.40 -26.17 13.48
C ALA A 18 -0.94 -27.23 12.46
N PRO A 19 -1.56 -27.33 11.29
CA PRO A 19 -1.06 -28.19 10.23
C PRO A 19 0.35 -27.69 9.87
N ASN A 20 1.30 -28.62 9.78
CA ASN A 20 2.69 -28.35 9.40
C ASN A 20 2.73 -27.47 8.14
N SER A 21 3.01 -26.18 8.30
CA SER A 21 3.32 -25.29 7.21
C SER A 21 4.67 -25.74 6.65
N THR A 22 4.67 -26.37 5.48
CA THR A 22 5.90 -26.50 4.72
C THR A 22 6.27 -25.09 4.27
N ALA A 23 7.23 -24.47 4.97
CA ALA A 23 7.85 -23.23 4.50
C ALA A 23 8.34 -23.48 3.07
N SER A 24 7.79 -22.74 2.11
CA SER A 24 8.31 -22.73 0.75
C SER A 24 9.38 -21.66 0.73
N ASP A 25 10.65 -22.04 0.60
CA ASP A 25 11.73 -21.06 0.44
C ASP A 25 11.57 -20.19 -0.82
N GLN A 26 10.62 -20.53 -1.70
CA GLN A 26 10.29 -19.78 -2.91
C GLN A 26 8.92 -19.12 -2.81
N PRO A 27 8.81 -17.84 -3.20
CA PRO A 27 7.55 -17.14 -3.20
C PRO A 27 6.63 -17.67 -4.31
N ILE A 28 5.33 -17.68 -4.02
CA ILE A 28 4.26 -17.94 -4.99
C ILE A 28 3.37 -16.71 -4.98
N PHE A 29 3.11 -16.14 -6.16
CA PHE A 29 2.37 -14.89 -6.27
C PHE A 29 0.91 -15.12 -6.68
N GLY A 30 0.65 -15.84 -7.76
CA GLY A 30 -0.70 -16.18 -8.19
C GLY A 30 -1.05 -17.65 -7.97
N GLN A 31 -2.33 -17.97 -8.12
CA GLN A 31 -2.82 -19.33 -8.22
C GLN A 31 -2.50 -19.90 -9.60
N PRO A 32 -1.73 -21.00 -9.71
CA PRO A 32 -1.40 -21.61 -10.99
C PRO A 32 -2.62 -22.12 -11.76
N LYS A 33 -3.70 -22.43 -11.03
CA LYS A 33 -5.00 -22.81 -11.57
C LYS A 33 -6.06 -21.93 -10.90
N PRO A 34 -6.60 -20.93 -11.61
CA PRO A 34 -7.63 -20.05 -11.09
C PRO A 34 -8.86 -20.85 -10.63
N SER A 35 -9.41 -20.49 -9.47
CA SER A 35 -10.77 -20.88 -9.10
C SER A 35 -11.79 -20.03 -9.86
N PRO A 36 -13.06 -20.45 -9.96
CA PRO A 36 -14.12 -19.58 -10.45
C PRO A 36 -14.19 -18.26 -9.68
N ASP A 37 -14.71 -17.23 -10.33
CA ASP A 37 -14.88 -15.91 -9.71
C ASP A 37 -15.78 -15.99 -8.48
N PRO A 38 -15.42 -15.28 -7.39
CA PRO A 38 -16.20 -15.31 -6.17
C PRO A 38 -17.52 -14.56 -6.37
N THR A 39 -18.62 -15.20 -5.97
CA THR A 39 -19.95 -14.58 -6.03
C THR A 39 -20.34 -13.87 -4.74
N GLY A 40 -19.47 -13.90 -3.71
CA GLY A 40 -19.70 -13.34 -2.39
C GLY A 40 -18.61 -13.79 -1.41
N PHE A 41 -18.55 -13.18 -0.24
CA PHE A 41 -17.60 -13.53 0.81
C PHE A 41 -17.94 -14.87 1.46
N LYS A 42 -16.90 -15.66 1.78
CA LYS A 42 -17.01 -16.84 2.64
C LYS A 42 -17.26 -16.44 4.08
N THR A 43 -16.64 -15.35 4.52
CA THR A 43 -16.77 -14.75 5.84
C THR A 43 -17.28 -13.32 5.66
N PRO A 44 -18.60 -13.09 5.77
CA PRO A 44 -19.16 -11.74 5.73
C PRO A 44 -18.59 -10.86 6.84
N VAL A 45 -18.39 -9.58 6.55
CA VAL A 45 -17.96 -8.56 7.51
C VAL A 45 -19.13 -8.25 8.46
N THR A 46 -18.92 -8.38 9.78
CA THR A 46 -20.01 -8.30 10.79
C THR A 46 -19.82 -7.26 11.89
N ASP A 47 -18.64 -6.67 11.92
CA ASP A 47 -18.11 -5.72 12.90
C ASP A 47 -18.25 -4.25 12.47
N GLN A 48 -18.83 -3.97 11.30
CA GLN A 48 -19.01 -2.59 10.75
C GLN A 48 -19.71 -1.61 11.71
N LYS A 49 -20.43 -2.14 12.71
CA LYS A 49 -21.18 -1.40 13.73
C LYS A 49 -20.34 -1.08 14.97
N ASP A 50 -19.20 -1.74 15.14
CA ASP A 50 -18.32 -1.57 16.27
C ASP A 50 -17.57 -0.25 16.12
N GLN A 51 -17.18 0.33 17.26
CA GLN A 51 -16.62 1.67 17.29
C GLN A 51 -15.10 1.61 17.41
N GLU A 52 -14.43 2.19 16.41
CA GLU A 52 -12.98 2.39 16.38
C GLU A 52 -12.48 3.11 17.64
N LEU A 53 -11.37 2.61 18.18
CA LEU A 53 -10.59 3.34 19.18
C LEU A 53 -9.86 4.48 18.44
N ASN A 54 -10.41 5.69 18.53
CA ASN A 54 -9.85 6.89 17.90
C ASN A 54 -8.62 7.43 18.66
N THR A 55 -7.60 6.58 18.78
CA THR A 55 -6.33 6.88 19.43
C THR A 55 -5.20 6.30 18.62
N LEU A 56 -4.11 7.05 18.48
CA LEU A 56 -2.90 6.57 17.82
C LEU A 56 -2.39 5.29 18.48
N GLU A 57 -1.81 4.43 17.65
CA GLU A 57 -1.21 3.17 18.06
C GLU A 57 0.32 3.18 17.90
N ALA A 58 1.01 2.37 18.69
CA ALA A 58 2.46 2.29 18.65
C ALA A 58 2.94 1.72 17.30
N VAL A 59 3.91 2.37 16.66
CA VAL A 59 4.53 1.84 15.44
C VAL A 59 5.49 0.71 15.82
N PRO A 60 5.39 -0.50 15.24
CA PRO A 60 6.31 -1.59 15.53
C PRO A 60 7.73 -1.28 15.02
N GLN A 61 8.74 -1.87 15.65
CA GLN A 61 10.12 -1.81 15.14
C GLN A 61 10.24 -2.71 13.89
N PRO A 62 10.99 -2.28 12.86
CA PRO A 62 11.29 -3.15 11.74
C PRO A 62 12.20 -4.29 12.18
N LEU A 63 12.17 -5.37 11.42
CA LEU A 63 13.04 -6.51 11.56
C LEU A 63 14.51 -6.06 11.61
N GLY A 64 15.20 -6.46 12.68
CA GLY A 64 16.60 -6.09 12.93
C GLY A 64 16.81 -4.67 13.46
N GLY A 65 15.76 -3.86 13.63
CA GLY A 65 15.85 -2.52 14.24
C GLY A 65 16.70 -1.52 13.44
N ALA A 66 16.86 -1.74 12.14
CA ALA A 66 17.60 -0.83 11.28
C ALA A 66 16.91 0.55 11.22
N VAL A 67 17.69 1.63 11.23
CA VAL A 67 17.16 2.99 11.02
C VAL A 67 16.50 3.08 9.65
N GLU A 68 17.16 2.54 8.62
CA GLU A 68 16.58 2.36 7.30
C GLU A 68 16.39 0.87 7.00
N PRO A 69 15.20 0.31 7.26
CA PRO A 69 14.88 -1.03 6.79
C PRO A 69 14.70 -1.01 5.27
N THR A 70 15.42 -1.90 4.58
CA THR A 70 15.41 -1.98 3.12
C THR A 70 14.94 -3.35 2.64
N LEU A 71 14.27 -3.36 1.49
CA LEU A 71 13.85 -4.55 0.77
C LEU A 71 14.17 -4.36 -0.70
N THR A 72 14.88 -5.31 -1.31
CA THR A 72 15.15 -5.28 -2.75
C THR A 72 14.12 -6.11 -3.50
N LEU A 73 13.78 -5.72 -4.73
CA LEU A 73 12.92 -6.50 -5.62
C LEU A 73 13.50 -7.91 -5.87
N ALA A 74 14.84 -8.03 -5.88
CA ALA A 74 15.48 -9.33 -6.00
C ALA A 74 15.16 -10.26 -4.81
N GLN A 75 15.17 -9.75 -3.57
CA GLN A 75 14.79 -10.54 -2.40
C GLN A 75 13.33 -10.98 -2.47
N VAL A 76 12.42 -10.09 -2.91
CA VAL A 76 10.99 -10.39 -3.04
C VAL A 76 10.72 -11.56 -3.99
N TYR A 77 11.48 -11.65 -5.10
CA TYR A 77 11.36 -12.71 -6.09
C TYR A 77 12.12 -14.01 -5.73
N GLY A 78 12.76 -14.09 -4.56
CA GLY A 78 13.49 -15.27 -4.12
C GLY A 78 14.57 -15.70 -5.11
N ALA A 79 14.62 -16.98 -5.47
CA ALA A 79 15.64 -17.50 -6.39
C ALA A 79 15.55 -16.90 -7.81
N GLN A 80 14.38 -16.36 -8.20
CA GLN A 80 14.19 -15.71 -9.51
C GLN A 80 14.64 -14.24 -9.51
N GLY A 81 14.99 -13.69 -8.35
CA GLY A 81 15.25 -12.27 -8.17
C GLY A 81 16.34 -11.70 -9.08
N ALA A 82 17.50 -12.36 -9.14
CA ALA A 82 18.63 -11.89 -9.96
C ALA A 82 18.29 -11.89 -11.46
N ALA A 83 17.57 -12.90 -11.93
CA ALA A 83 17.12 -12.98 -13.31
C ALA A 83 16.08 -11.89 -13.62
N LYS A 84 15.11 -11.68 -12.72
CA LYS A 84 14.08 -10.64 -12.86
C LYS A 84 14.69 -9.24 -12.93
N THR A 85 15.59 -8.89 -12.01
CA THR A 85 16.21 -7.56 -12.00
C THR A 85 17.14 -7.33 -13.20
N THR A 86 17.86 -8.36 -13.64
CA THR A 86 18.67 -8.31 -14.87
C THR A 86 17.80 -8.05 -16.10
N ALA A 87 16.66 -8.76 -16.23
CA ALA A 87 15.74 -8.58 -17.35
C ALA A 87 15.14 -7.16 -17.39
N ILE A 88 14.78 -6.60 -16.22
CA ILE A 88 14.29 -5.20 -16.12
C ILE A 88 15.38 -4.22 -16.56
N GLN A 89 16.63 -4.40 -16.09
CA GLN A 89 17.74 -3.54 -16.48
C GLN A 89 18.02 -3.59 -17.99
N GLN A 90 17.98 -4.79 -18.59
CA GLN A 90 18.15 -4.97 -20.03
C GLN A 90 17.01 -4.38 -20.85
N ALA A 91 15.78 -4.45 -20.34
CA ALA A 91 14.60 -3.82 -20.94
C ALA A 91 14.66 -2.28 -20.89
N GLY A 92 15.48 -1.71 -20.00
CA GLY A 92 15.66 -0.26 -19.87
C GLY A 92 14.52 0.45 -19.13
N GLN A 93 13.52 -0.29 -18.64
CA GLN A 93 12.40 0.24 -17.87
C GLN A 93 11.83 -0.80 -16.90
N ILE A 94 11.15 -0.32 -15.87
CA ILE A 94 10.30 -1.10 -14.98
C ILE A 94 8.86 -0.58 -15.06
N VAL A 95 7.90 -1.50 -15.04
CA VAL A 95 6.47 -1.20 -14.88
C VAL A 95 5.99 -1.79 -13.56
N PHE A 96 5.14 -1.09 -12.83
CA PHE A 96 4.47 -1.61 -11.63
C PHE A 96 3.10 -0.95 -11.43
N HIS A 97 2.25 -1.58 -10.62
CA HIS A 97 0.95 -1.02 -10.24
C HIS A 97 1.01 -0.36 -8.87
N SER A 98 0.10 0.58 -8.60
CA SER A 98 -0.14 1.08 -7.25
C SER A 98 -1.62 1.39 -7.03
N VAL A 99 -2.15 0.99 -5.89
CA VAL A 99 -3.56 1.19 -5.51
C VAL A 99 -3.71 1.09 -3.98
N GLY A 100 -4.62 1.85 -3.39
CA GLY A 100 -5.04 1.71 -1.99
C GLY A 100 -6.53 1.38 -1.88
N ASP A 101 -6.98 1.09 -0.66
CA ASP A 101 -8.42 1.05 -0.33
C ASP A 101 -9.14 -0.02 -1.17
N THR A 102 -8.57 -1.22 -1.14
CA THR A 102 -9.04 -2.33 -1.98
C THR A 102 -9.96 -3.27 -1.23
N GLY A 103 -9.77 -3.40 0.08
CA GLY A 103 -10.64 -4.24 0.90
C GLY A 103 -12.10 -3.80 0.80
N SER A 104 -13.01 -4.74 1.02
CA SER A 104 -14.43 -4.53 0.79
C SER A 104 -15.27 -5.13 1.88
N VAL A 105 -16.40 -4.48 2.10
CA VAL A 105 -17.32 -4.72 3.21
C VAL A 105 -18.67 -5.22 2.71
N ASN A 106 -18.89 -5.09 1.39
CA ASN A 106 -20.13 -5.42 0.70
C ASN A 106 -20.01 -6.72 -0.12
N GLY A 107 -18.80 -7.10 -0.51
CA GLY A 107 -18.54 -8.25 -1.36
C GLY A 107 -17.39 -8.01 -2.34
N PRO A 108 -16.96 -9.06 -3.08
CA PRO A 108 -15.71 -9.02 -3.82
C PRO A 108 -15.82 -8.29 -5.17
N ALA A 109 -17.02 -7.90 -5.61
CA ALA A 109 -17.28 -7.51 -6.99
C ALA A 109 -16.44 -6.31 -7.47
N THR A 110 -16.46 -5.19 -6.75
CA THR A 110 -15.75 -3.96 -7.15
C THR A 110 -14.24 -4.15 -7.10
N GLN A 111 -13.73 -4.80 -6.06
CA GLN A 111 -12.32 -5.13 -5.91
C GLN A 111 -11.82 -6.11 -6.99
N SER A 112 -12.58 -7.17 -7.26
CA SER A 112 -12.24 -8.17 -8.28
C SER A 112 -12.15 -7.52 -9.66
N LEU A 113 -13.07 -6.62 -9.99
CA LEU A 113 -13.03 -5.87 -11.24
C LEU A 113 -11.69 -5.10 -11.39
N VAL A 114 -11.23 -4.39 -10.37
CA VAL A 114 -9.93 -3.68 -10.41
C VAL A 114 -8.76 -4.67 -10.52
N ALA A 115 -8.78 -5.76 -9.75
CA ALA A 115 -7.75 -6.79 -9.79
C ALA A 115 -7.67 -7.49 -11.16
N ASP A 116 -8.80 -7.82 -11.77
CA ASP A 116 -8.89 -8.48 -13.08
C ASP A 116 -8.30 -7.61 -14.19
N LYS A 117 -8.55 -6.30 -14.17
CA LYS A 117 -7.94 -5.38 -15.14
C LYS A 117 -6.44 -5.24 -14.92
N MET A 118 -5.97 -5.16 -13.68
CA MET A 118 -4.54 -5.24 -13.41
C MET A 118 -3.92 -6.56 -13.93
N VAL A 119 -4.63 -7.69 -13.87
CA VAL A 119 -4.14 -8.97 -14.42
C VAL A 119 -3.97 -8.90 -15.94
N THR A 120 -4.82 -8.15 -16.66
CA THR A 120 -4.67 -8.06 -18.11
C THR A 120 -3.41 -7.31 -18.53
N ASP A 121 -2.81 -6.47 -17.68
CA ASP A 121 -1.53 -5.77 -17.95
C ASP A 121 -0.33 -6.74 -17.99
N PHE A 122 -0.50 -8.02 -17.65
CA PHE A 122 0.53 -9.04 -17.81
C PHE A 122 0.59 -9.63 -19.22
N THR A 123 -0.33 -9.24 -20.11
CA THR A 123 -0.34 -9.64 -21.52
C THR A 123 -0.05 -8.44 -22.41
N GLU A 124 1.24 -8.20 -22.65
CA GLU A 124 1.71 -7.08 -23.46
C GLU A 124 2.50 -7.56 -24.68
N ALA A 125 2.41 -6.79 -25.78
CA ALA A 125 3.18 -7.07 -27.00
C ALA A 125 4.69 -6.91 -26.77
N ASN A 126 5.05 -5.99 -25.88
CA ASN A 126 6.42 -5.76 -25.45
C ASN A 126 6.61 -6.23 -24.01
N SER A 127 7.53 -7.16 -23.79
CA SER A 127 7.80 -7.70 -22.45
C SER A 127 8.29 -6.65 -21.45
N ALA A 128 8.84 -5.52 -21.92
CA ALA A 128 9.25 -4.41 -21.07
C ALA A 128 8.06 -3.68 -20.43
N ASP A 129 6.86 -3.80 -21.01
CA ASP A 129 5.64 -3.14 -20.54
C ASP A 129 4.87 -3.97 -19.50
N VAL A 130 5.31 -5.22 -19.26
CA VAL A 130 4.71 -6.12 -18.27
C VAL A 130 5.06 -5.67 -16.84
N PRO A 131 4.06 -5.52 -15.95
CA PRO A 131 4.27 -5.14 -14.55
C PRO A 131 5.18 -6.11 -13.79
N SER A 132 5.92 -5.57 -12.83
CA SER A 132 6.88 -6.31 -12.00
C SER A 132 6.41 -6.50 -10.56
N PHE A 133 5.49 -5.69 -10.07
CA PHE A 133 4.86 -5.83 -8.75
C PHE A 133 3.65 -4.89 -8.65
N LEU A 134 2.86 -5.06 -7.59
CA LEU A 134 1.90 -4.09 -7.09
C LEU A 134 2.45 -3.48 -5.78
N PHE A 135 2.43 -2.15 -5.67
CA PHE A 135 2.67 -1.42 -4.42
C PHE A 135 1.34 -0.92 -3.84
N HIS A 136 0.81 -1.64 -2.86
CA HIS A 136 -0.46 -1.34 -2.19
C HIS A 136 -0.30 -0.19 -1.18
N LEU A 137 -1.19 0.80 -1.24
CA LEU A 137 -1.12 2.05 -0.48
C LEU A 137 -1.91 2.00 0.84
N GLY A 138 -2.07 0.82 1.44
CA GLY A 138 -2.86 0.63 2.66
C GLY A 138 -4.34 0.36 2.44
N ASP A 139 -5.01 -0.01 3.53
CA ASP A 139 -6.39 -0.47 3.61
C ASP A 139 -6.62 -1.70 2.73
N VAL A 140 -5.85 -2.73 3.06
CA VAL A 140 -5.95 -4.05 2.45
C VAL A 140 -7.21 -4.75 2.93
N VAL A 141 -7.54 -4.61 4.22
CA VAL A 141 -8.69 -5.26 4.84
C VAL A 141 -9.51 -4.24 5.64
N TYR A 142 -10.81 -4.20 5.35
CA TYR A 142 -11.81 -3.47 6.14
C TYR A 142 -12.60 -4.44 7.03
N TYR A 143 -13.13 -4.03 8.18
CA TYR A 143 -13.00 -2.68 8.74
C TYR A 143 -11.84 -2.53 9.73
N PHE A 144 -11.46 -3.57 10.46
CA PHE A 144 -10.46 -3.48 11.53
C PHE A 144 -9.19 -4.29 11.24
N GLY A 145 -8.90 -4.57 9.97
CA GLY A 145 -7.67 -5.25 9.58
C GLY A 145 -7.56 -6.69 10.07
N GLU A 146 -8.64 -7.29 10.57
CA GLU A 146 -8.65 -8.60 11.21
C GLU A 146 -8.24 -9.73 10.25
N ALA A 147 -7.51 -10.74 10.77
CA ALA A 147 -7.11 -11.93 10.01
C ALA A 147 -8.26 -12.65 9.30
N THR A 148 -9.44 -12.66 9.93
CA THR A 148 -10.59 -13.44 9.49
C THR A 148 -11.09 -13.04 8.10
N TYR A 149 -10.83 -11.80 7.68
CA TYR A 149 -11.28 -11.27 6.38
C TYR A 149 -10.20 -11.27 5.29
N TYR A 150 -8.94 -11.59 5.61
CA TYR A 150 -7.85 -11.61 4.63
C TYR A 150 -8.11 -12.56 3.46
N TYR A 151 -8.79 -13.69 3.70
CA TYR A 151 -9.15 -14.59 2.61
C TYR A 151 -10.00 -13.86 1.56
N ASP A 152 -11.11 -13.27 1.99
CA ASP A 152 -12.12 -12.68 1.12
C ASP A 152 -11.71 -11.32 0.55
N GLN A 153 -10.87 -10.56 1.26
CA GLN A 153 -10.49 -9.20 0.91
C GLN A 153 -9.06 -9.05 0.38
N PHE A 154 -8.23 -10.08 0.42
CA PHE A 154 -6.87 -10.02 -0.14
C PHE A 154 -6.51 -11.24 -0.97
N TYR A 155 -6.61 -12.43 -0.39
CA TYR A 155 -6.15 -13.63 -1.09
C TYR A 155 -7.03 -14.00 -2.28
N GLU A 156 -8.34 -13.97 -2.12
CA GLU A 156 -9.29 -14.35 -3.17
C GLU A 156 -9.36 -13.33 -4.33
N PRO A 157 -9.48 -12.00 -4.11
CA PRO A 157 -9.53 -11.02 -5.19
C PRO A 157 -8.24 -10.97 -6.01
N TYR A 158 -7.08 -11.17 -5.36
CA TYR A 158 -5.77 -11.16 -6.02
C TYR A 158 -5.25 -12.55 -6.35
N ARG A 159 -6.10 -13.58 -6.35
CA ARG A 159 -5.69 -14.97 -6.63
C ARG A 159 -4.99 -15.11 -7.99
N ASP A 160 -5.39 -14.33 -8.99
CA ASP A 160 -4.85 -14.42 -10.34
C ASP A 160 -3.73 -13.39 -10.64
N TYR A 161 -3.47 -12.46 -9.71
CA TYR A 161 -2.40 -11.46 -9.85
C TYR A 161 -1.02 -12.13 -9.76
N PRO A 162 -0.24 -12.23 -10.86
CA PRO A 162 0.89 -13.17 -10.95
C PRO A 162 2.21 -12.61 -10.41
N ALA A 163 2.21 -11.43 -9.81
CA ALA A 163 3.40 -10.73 -9.32
C ALA A 163 3.31 -10.44 -7.80
N PRO A 164 4.43 -10.06 -7.16
CA PRO A 164 4.42 -9.69 -5.75
C PRO A 164 3.48 -8.52 -5.48
N ILE A 165 2.82 -8.56 -4.32
CA ILE A 165 2.05 -7.43 -3.78
C ILE A 165 2.76 -6.99 -2.52
N ILE A 166 3.38 -5.81 -2.58
CA ILE A 166 4.13 -5.17 -1.49
C ILE A 166 3.26 -4.04 -0.97
N ALA A 167 3.14 -3.84 0.34
CA ALA A 167 2.19 -2.92 0.94
C ALA A 167 2.80 -2.06 2.04
N ILE A 168 2.30 -0.83 2.17
CA ILE A 168 2.26 -0.12 3.45
C ILE A 168 0.87 -0.32 4.09
N PRO A 169 0.70 -0.25 5.42
CA PRO A 169 -0.61 -0.31 6.03
C PRO A 169 -1.34 1.04 5.95
N GLY A 170 -2.66 0.98 5.85
CA GLY A 170 -3.56 2.11 6.07
C GLY A 170 -4.11 2.16 7.48
N ASN A 171 -5.09 3.04 7.74
CA ASN A 171 -5.70 3.14 9.06
C ASN A 171 -6.51 1.88 9.38
N HIS A 172 -7.28 1.35 8.42
CA HIS A 172 -8.10 0.16 8.63
C HIS A 172 -7.28 -1.11 8.86
N ASP A 173 -6.03 -1.15 8.40
CA ASP A 173 -5.12 -2.29 8.67
C ASP A 173 -4.62 -2.33 10.13
N GLY A 174 -4.76 -1.23 10.89
CA GLY A 174 -4.26 -1.11 12.27
C GLY A 174 -5.28 -0.67 13.31
N VAL A 175 -6.43 -0.12 12.90
CA VAL A 175 -7.48 0.31 13.82
C VAL A 175 -8.08 -0.90 14.53
N VAL A 176 -8.42 -0.71 15.81
CA VAL A 176 -9.03 -1.74 16.66
C VAL A 176 -10.26 -1.17 17.36
N TYR A 177 -11.09 -2.05 17.92
CA TYR A 177 -12.26 -1.67 18.73
C TYR A 177 -12.20 -2.24 20.15
N THR A 178 -13.16 -1.86 21.01
CA THR A 178 -13.25 -2.43 22.35
C THR A 178 -13.63 -3.91 22.29
N GLY A 179 -12.72 -4.78 22.72
CA GLY A 179 -12.96 -6.23 22.73
C GLY A 179 -12.52 -6.93 21.45
N ASP A 180 -11.80 -6.23 20.58
CA ASP A 180 -11.19 -6.76 19.38
C ASP A 180 -10.37 -8.04 19.67
N PRO A 181 -10.58 -9.13 18.90
CA PRO A 181 -9.84 -10.37 19.08
C PRO A 181 -8.35 -10.26 18.73
N GLU A 182 -7.94 -9.26 17.93
CA GLU A 182 -6.56 -9.10 17.46
C GLU A 182 -5.96 -7.73 17.84
N PRO A 183 -4.65 -7.67 18.16
CA PRO A 183 -3.96 -6.40 18.32
C PRO A 183 -3.80 -5.65 16.99
N THR A 184 -3.61 -4.33 17.09
CA THR A 184 -3.24 -3.46 15.95
C THR A 184 -2.15 -4.08 15.07
N LEU A 185 -2.36 -4.07 13.75
CA LEU A 185 -1.46 -4.55 12.71
C LEU A 185 -1.11 -6.05 12.73
N ASP A 186 -1.65 -6.87 13.65
CA ASP A 186 -1.18 -8.26 13.82
C ASP A 186 -1.32 -9.07 12.51
N ALA A 187 -2.47 -8.97 11.84
CA ALA A 187 -2.70 -9.64 10.57
C ALA A 187 -1.87 -9.06 9.42
N PHE A 188 -1.66 -7.74 9.40
CA PHE A 188 -0.78 -7.11 8.42
C PHE A 188 0.65 -7.66 8.54
N LEU A 189 1.19 -7.69 9.76
CA LEU A 189 2.53 -8.21 10.02
C LEU A 189 2.64 -9.70 9.65
N ARG A 190 1.60 -10.49 9.94
CA ARG A 190 1.54 -11.93 9.63
C ARG A 190 1.53 -12.21 8.13
N ASN A 191 0.92 -11.35 7.32
CA ASN A 191 0.78 -11.57 5.88
C ASN A 191 1.86 -10.88 5.04
N PHE A 192 2.38 -9.73 5.50
CA PHE A 192 3.34 -8.93 4.73
C PHE A 192 4.77 -8.93 5.27
N CYS A 193 4.98 -9.21 6.56
CA CYS A 193 6.27 -9.00 7.24
C CYS A 193 6.90 -10.29 7.79
N THR A 194 6.74 -11.41 7.07
CA THR A 194 7.31 -12.69 7.50
C THR A 194 8.82 -12.78 7.22
N PRO A 195 9.62 -13.54 8.01
CA PRO A 195 11.06 -13.67 7.74
C PRO A 195 11.42 -14.36 6.42
N SER A 196 10.50 -15.17 5.89
CA SER A 196 10.63 -15.91 4.63
C SER A 196 9.23 -16.19 4.08
N PRO A 197 9.05 -16.41 2.76
CA PRO A 197 7.74 -16.74 2.21
C PRO A 197 7.17 -17.99 2.89
N VAL A 198 5.95 -17.90 3.39
CA VAL A 198 5.24 -19.03 3.99
C VAL A 198 3.79 -19.05 3.54
N GLN A 199 3.13 -20.19 3.70
CA GLN A 199 1.68 -20.28 3.52
C GLN A 199 1.02 -19.64 4.75
N SER A 200 0.26 -18.57 4.54
CA SER A 200 -0.49 -17.92 5.62
C SER A 200 -1.69 -18.79 6.02
N PRO A 201 -2.01 -18.91 7.33
CA PRO A 201 -3.29 -19.47 7.76
C PRO A 201 -4.50 -18.71 7.19
N ASP A 202 -4.31 -17.43 6.85
CA ASP A 202 -5.38 -16.54 6.37
C ASP A 202 -5.65 -16.70 4.86
N SER A 203 -4.83 -17.48 4.17
CA SER A 203 -4.93 -17.72 2.72
C SER A 203 -6.12 -18.59 2.31
N GLY A 204 -6.82 -19.20 3.27
CA GLY A 204 -7.93 -20.14 3.01
C GLY A 204 -7.55 -21.30 2.07
N GLY A 205 -6.26 -21.64 2.00
CA GLY A 205 -5.72 -22.70 1.15
C GLY A 205 -5.28 -22.27 -0.25
N LEU A 206 -5.32 -20.97 -0.58
CA LEU A 206 -4.67 -20.47 -1.80
C LEU A 206 -3.13 -20.52 -1.65
N LEU A 207 -2.42 -20.69 -2.76
CA LEU A 207 -0.97 -20.91 -2.74
C LEU A 207 -0.13 -19.63 -2.62
N ARG A 208 -0.74 -18.43 -2.81
CA ARG A 208 -0.03 -17.15 -2.64
C ARG A 208 0.64 -17.14 -1.26
N THR A 209 1.96 -17.00 -1.26
CA THR A 209 2.74 -16.93 -0.01
C THR A 209 2.69 -15.53 0.57
N THR A 210 2.97 -15.42 1.88
CA THR A 210 3.25 -14.15 2.56
C THR A 210 4.41 -13.39 1.90
N MET A 211 4.49 -12.09 2.18
CA MET A 211 5.65 -11.26 1.83
C MET A 211 6.68 -11.20 2.96
N ILE A 212 7.85 -10.65 2.60
CA ILE A 212 9.04 -10.57 3.45
C ILE A 212 9.44 -9.13 3.78
N GLN A 213 8.47 -8.23 3.89
CA GLN A 213 8.75 -6.85 4.22
C GLN A 213 9.45 -6.77 5.58
N PRO A 214 10.46 -5.89 5.72
CA PRO A 214 11.16 -5.76 6.98
C PRO A 214 10.32 -5.02 8.03
N GLY A 215 9.14 -4.50 7.71
CA GLY A 215 8.27 -3.81 8.65
C GLY A 215 7.14 -3.07 7.94
N VAL A 216 6.44 -2.21 8.69
CA VAL A 216 5.34 -1.38 8.19
C VAL A 216 5.80 -0.08 7.52
N TYR A 217 7.09 0.25 7.66
CA TYR A 217 7.76 1.33 6.96
C TYR A 217 9.13 0.80 6.48
N PHE A 218 9.50 1.11 5.24
CA PHE A 218 10.73 0.59 4.61
C PHE A 218 11.00 1.24 3.26
N THR A 219 12.23 1.09 2.78
CA THR A 219 12.59 1.40 1.39
C THR A 219 12.52 0.15 0.54
N LEU A 220 11.66 0.16 -0.48
CA LEU A 220 11.72 -0.80 -1.58
C LEU A 220 12.71 -0.31 -2.64
N GLU A 221 13.69 -1.14 -2.97
CA GLU A 221 14.65 -0.89 -4.05
C GLU A 221 14.37 -1.81 -5.25
N ALA A 222 14.13 -1.19 -6.40
CA ALA A 222 14.01 -1.88 -7.67
C ALA A 222 14.88 -1.18 -8.73
N PRO A 223 15.18 -1.82 -9.87
CA PRO A 223 15.80 -1.12 -10.98
C PRO A 223 15.00 0.14 -11.34
N PHE A 224 15.70 1.27 -11.52
CA PHE A 224 15.14 2.59 -11.86
C PHE A 224 14.28 3.29 -10.80
N VAL A 225 13.87 2.65 -9.70
CA VAL A 225 12.97 3.29 -8.72
C VAL A 225 13.27 2.87 -7.27
N ARG A 226 13.16 3.84 -6.36
CA ARG A 226 13.10 3.61 -4.91
C ARG A 226 11.78 4.14 -4.37
N ILE A 227 11.07 3.31 -3.60
CA ILE A 227 9.82 3.68 -2.93
C ILE A 227 10.06 3.69 -1.43
N LEU A 228 9.86 4.84 -0.80
CA LEU A 228 10.03 5.08 0.63
C LEU A 228 8.63 5.01 1.26
N GLY A 229 8.26 3.83 1.76
CA GLY A 229 6.97 3.58 2.39
C GLY A 229 6.96 3.99 3.86
N LEU A 230 5.95 4.75 4.26
CA LEU A 230 5.70 5.21 5.62
C LEU A 230 4.35 4.66 6.11
N TYR A 231 4.25 4.42 7.41
CA TYR A 231 2.99 4.06 8.06
C TYR A 231 2.41 5.28 8.79
N SER A 232 1.28 5.78 8.28
CA SER A 232 0.60 7.00 8.74
C SER A 232 -0.39 6.81 9.91
N ASN A 233 -0.34 5.65 10.58
CA ASN A 233 -1.14 5.32 11.76
C ASN A 233 -2.65 5.14 11.52
N VAL A 234 -3.44 4.99 12.60
CA VAL A 234 -4.81 4.46 12.63
C VAL A 234 -5.92 5.51 12.77
N LEU A 235 -5.58 6.79 12.90
CA LEU A 235 -6.61 7.83 12.93
C LEU A 235 -7.34 7.84 11.59
N GLU A 236 -8.62 8.20 11.61
CA GLU A 236 -9.35 8.48 10.37
C GLU A 236 -8.75 9.70 9.67
N ASP A 237 -8.45 10.77 10.42
CA ASP A 237 -7.76 11.95 9.90
C ASP A 237 -7.17 12.74 11.08
N PRO A 238 -6.03 13.45 10.88
CA PRO A 238 -5.07 13.30 9.79
C PRO A 238 -4.13 12.10 10.03
N GLY A 239 -3.34 11.73 9.02
CA GLY A 239 -2.23 10.79 9.19
C GLY A 239 -1.10 11.38 10.03
N VAL A 240 -0.43 10.54 10.82
CA VAL A 240 0.67 10.93 11.72
C VAL A 240 1.83 9.93 11.63
N ILE A 241 3.06 10.42 11.43
CA ILE A 241 4.28 9.59 11.26
C ILE A 241 5.37 9.87 12.30
N SER A 242 5.18 10.85 13.17
CA SER A 242 6.23 11.35 14.08
C SER A 242 5.74 11.52 15.50
N GLY A 243 6.68 11.81 16.40
CA GLY A 243 6.38 12.22 17.77
C GLY A 243 5.91 13.67 17.88
N GLU A 244 5.67 14.37 16.76
CA GLU A 244 5.20 15.77 16.68
C GLU A 244 5.98 16.71 17.60
N ASN A 245 7.32 16.64 17.55
CA ASN A 245 8.23 17.41 18.40
C ASN A 245 8.00 17.22 19.93
N GLY A 246 7.59 16.01 20.34
CA GLY A 246 7.35 15.65 21.73
C GLY A 246 5.95 16.02 22.25
N GLN A 247 5.04 16.43 21.36
CA GLN A 247 3.61 16.58 21.71
C GLN A 247 2.85 15.25 21.66
N ASN A 248 3.42 14.24 20.99
CA ASN A 248 2.86 12.91 20.91
C ASN A 248 3.53 11.98 21.94
N ASN A 249 2.72 11.29 22.74
CA ASN A 249 3.21 10.34 23.76
C ASN A 249 3.16 8.87 23.30
N VAL A 250 2.59 8.59 22.13
CA VAL A 250 2.49 7.24 21.56
C VAL A 250 3.58 7.01 20.53
N LEU A 251 3.81 8.02 19.69
CA LEU A 251 4.75 7.97 18.59
C LEU A 251 6.09 8.60 18.94
N ASP A 252 7.14 8.11 18.29
CA ASP A 252 8.45 8.72 18.29
C ASP A 252 8.85 9.16 16.86
N ASN A 253 10.06 9.69 16.71
CA ASN A 253 10.55 10.17 15.42
C ASN A 253 11.26 9.09 14.58
N ARG A 254 11.04 7.79 14.82
CA ARG A 254 11.77 6.73 14.10
C ARG A 254 11.51 6.75 12.59
N GLN A 255 10.29 7.04 12.17
CA GLN A 255 9.97 7.12 10.73
C GLN A 255 10.57 8.37 10.08
N ILE A 256 10.73 9.46 10.85
CA ILE A 256 11.46 10.66 10.40
C ILE A 256 12.95 10.37 10.26
N ALA A 257 13.54 9.64 11.22
CA ALA A 257 14.92 9.19 11.16
C ALA A 257 15.15 8.25 9.97
N PHE A 258 14.23 7.31 9.73
CA PHE A 258 14.20 6.46 8.54
C PHE A 258 14.19 7.27 7.25
N LEU A 259 13.19 8.16 7.07
CA LEU A 259 13.03 8.92 5.83
C LEU A 259 14.27 9.79 5.56
N THR A 260 14.79 10.43 6.59
CA THR A 260 16.00 11.26 6.50
C THR A 260 17.21 10.42 6.10
N ALA A 261 17.40 9.25 6.72
CA ALA A 261 18.52 8.35 6.41
C ALA A 261 18.44 7.82 4.97
N ALA A 262 17.26 7.40 4.53
CA ALA A 262 17.03 6.91 3.17
C ALA A 262 17.31 7.99 2.10
N LEU A 263 16.83 9.21 2.32
CA LEU A 263 17.09 10.34 1.41
C LEU A 263 18.58 10.74 1.40
N GLN A 264 19.26 10.72 2.55
CA GLN A 264 20.70 10.94 2.63
C GLN A 264 21.49 9.86 1.90
N ARG A 265 21.06 8.60 1.98
CA ARG A 265 21.68 7.49 1.25
C ARG A 265 21.48 7.60 -0.25
N ILE A 266 20.27 7.97 -0.70
CA ILE A 266 19.99 8.30 -2.11
C ILE A 266 20.98 9.35 -2.64
N LYS A 267 21.21 10.41 -1.85
CA LYS A 267 22.17 11.47 -2.20
C LYS A 267 23.61 10.97 -2.27
N SER A 268 24.04 10.19 -1.28
CA SER A 268 25.43 9.72 -1.18
C SER A 268 25.80 8.74 -2.30
N GLU A 269 24.85 7.88 -2.66
CA GLU A 269 24.98 6.92 -3.77
C GLU A 269 24.79 7.58 -5.14
N LYS A 270 24.35 8.86 -5.17
CA LYS A 270 24.00 9.59 -6.40
C LYS A 270 22.99 8.82 -7.25
N PHE A 271 21.98 8.25 -6.59
CA PHE A 271 20.95 7.49 -7.28
C PHE A 271 20.18 8.41 -8.23
N THR A 272 20.13 8.05 -9.52
CA THR A 272 19.52 8.85 -10.59
C THR A 272 18.14 8.34 -11.02
N GLY A 273 17.63 7.30 -10.36
CA GLY A 273 16.29 6.76 -10.63
C GLY A 273 15.19 7.57 -9.95
N ALA A 274 13.94 7.15 -10.17
CA ALA A 274 12.77 7.75 -9.56
C ALA A 274 12.75 7.51 -8.04
N ILE A 275 12.22 8.49 -7.32
CA ILE A 275 12.09 8.48 -5.86
C ILE A 275 10.62 8.74 -5.59
N ILE A 276 9.95 7.81 -4.94
CA ILE A 276 8.55 7.91 -4.57
C ILE A 276 8.46 7.84 -3.05
N ILE A 277 7.75 8.77 -2.42
CA ILE A 277 7.35 8.61 -1.01
C ILE A 277 5.90 8.11 -1.02
N ALA A 278 5.64 7.01 -0.32
CA ALA A 278 4.31 6.42 -0.23
C ALA A 278 3.83 6.43 1.22
N MET A 279 2.60 6.90 1.44
CA MET A 279 1.95 6.96 2.75
C MET A 279 0.43 6.84 2.54
N HIS A 280 -0.30 6.16 3.42
CA HIS A 280 -1.73 5.91 3.18
C HIS A 280 -2.56 7.20 3.19
N HIS A 281 -2.49 7.99 4.26
CA HIS A 281 -3.18 9.27 4.33
C HIS A 281 -2.58 10.30 3.36
N PRO A 282 -3.39 11.04 2.59
CA PRO A 282 -2.86 12.01 1.65
C PRO A 282 -2.42 13.31 2.34
N PRO A 283 -1.28 13.91 1.96
CA PRO A 283 -0.96 15.30 2.29
C PRO A 283 -2.02 16.29 1.79
N PHE A 284 -2.59 16.02 0.60
CA PHE A 284 -3.60 16.85 -0.04
C PHE A 284 -4.78 16.00 -0.52
N THR A 285 -6.00 16.44 -0.22
CA THR A 285 -7.22 15.87 -0.81
C THR A 285 -8.27 16.97 -0.94
N GLY A 286 -9.01 16.93 -2.04
CA GLY A 286 -10.23 17.70 -2.29
C GLY A 286 -11.50 16.89 -2.04
N GLY A 287 -11.39 15.67 -1.50
CA GLY A 287 -12.50 14.77 -1.17
C GLY A 287 -13.38 15.32 -0.04
N SER A 288 -14.67 14.97 -0.05
CA SER A 288 -15.65 15.46 0.93
C SER A 288 -15.65 14.72 2.26
N VAL A 289 -15.11 13.51 2.29
CA VAL A 289 -15.11 12.64 3.47
C VAL A 289 -13.85 12.87 4.31
N HIS A 290 -12.68 12.71 3.68
CA HIS A 290 -11.39 12.77 4.38
C HIS A 290 -10.69 14.13 4.27
N GLY A 291 -9.77 14.36 5.20
CA GLY A 291 -8.91 15.54 5.33
C GLY A 291 -7.52 15.35 4.72
N GLY A 292 -6.82 16.48 4.48
CA GLY A 292 -5.40 16.44 4.18
C GLY A 292 -4.57 16.36 5.46
N SER A 293 -3.32 15.92 5.36
CA SER A 293 -2.40 15.73 6.49
C SER A 293 -1.26 16.76 6.51
N PRO A 294 -1.50 18.03 6.89
CA PRO A 294 -0.51 19.11 6.76
C PRO A 294 0.69 18.97 7.70
N LEU A 295 0.53 18.43 8.92
CA LEU A 295 1.66 18.22 9.83
C LEU A 295 2.56 17.07 9.35
N MET A 296 1.96 15.98 8.87
CA MET A 296 2.71 14.90 8.21
C MET A 296 3.46 15.39 6.97
N LEU A 297 2.86 16.31 6.19
CA LEU A 297 3.58 16.95 5.08
C LEU A 297 4.79 17.77 5.55
N GLN A 298 4.65 18.51 6.66
CA GLN A 298 5.76 19.29 7.23
C GLN A 298 6.91 18.37 7.68
N ASP A 299 6.60 17.23 8.27
CA ASP A 299 7.58 16.22 8.65
C ASP A 299 8.36 15.67 7.43
N VAL A 300 7.64 15.36 6.35
CA VAL A 300 8.24 14.90 5.08
C VAL A 300 9.09 15.99 4.45
N ASP A 301 8.60 17.22 4.39
CA ASP A 301 9.33 18.38 3.88
C ASP A 301 10.60 18.64 4.68
N ALA A 302 10.54 18.52 6.01
CA ALA A 302 11.70 18.69 6.89
C ALA A 302 12.78 17.64 6.61
N ALA A 303 12.40 16.37 6.42
CA ALA A 303 13.33 15.31 6.04
C ALA A 303 13.94 15.54 4.65
N CYS A 304 13.14 15.95 3.67
CA CYS A 304 13.61 16.30 2.32
C CYS A 304 14.59 17.47 2.34
N GLN A 305 14.27 18.52 3.09
CA GLN A 305 15.11 19.69 3.26
C GLN A 305 16.43 19.34 3.97
N ALA A 306 16.38 18.52 5.02
CA ALA A 306 17.56 18.08 5.77
C ALA A 306 18.52 17.23 4.91
N ALA A 307 17.98 16.36 4.05
CA ALA A 307 18.78 15.59 3.10
C ALA A 307 19.24 16.43 1.89
N GLY A 308 18.46 17.44 1.50
CA GLY A 308 18.61 18.16 0.24
C GLY A 308 18.26 17.29 -0.96
N VAL A 309 17.27 16.41 -0.81
CA VAL A 309 16.71 15.52 -1.83
C VAL A 309 15.20 15.58 -1.71
N TRP A 310 14.51 15.77 -2.84
CA TRP A 310 13.05 15.78 -2.92
C TRP A 310 12.58 14.59 -3.76
N PRO A 311 11.38 14.02 -3.48
CA PRO A 311 10.84 12.94 -4.29
C PRO A 311 10.44 13.43 -5.69
N HIS A 312 10.32 12.48 -6.61
CA HIS A 312 9.75 12.71 -7.93
C HIS A 312 8.22 12.60 -7.92
N ALA A 313 7.63 11.84 -6.98
CA ALA A 313 6.19 11.81 -6.72
C ALA A 313 5.87 11.36 -5.29
N VAL A 314 4.65 11.66 -4.84
CA VAL A 314 4.08 11.16 -3.57
C VAL A 314 2.79 10.41 -3.85
N PHE A 315 2.65 9.18 -3.34
CA PHE A 315 1.47 8.34 -3.54
C PHE A 315 0.74 8.08 -2.22
N SER A 316 -0.59 8.15 -2.28
CA SER A 316 -1.49 7.92 -1.15
C SER A 316 -2.79 7.23 -1.55
N GLY A 317 -3.48 6.64 -0.58
CA GLY A 317 -4.83 6.08 -0.70
C GLY A 317 -5.83 6.93 0.11
N HIS A 318 -6.59 6.26 0.97
CA HIS A 318 -7.46 6.78 2.04
C HIS A 318 -8.70 7.53 1.54
N ALA A 319 -8.51 8.57 0.73
CA ALA A 319 -9.65 9.20 0.08
C ALA A 319 -10.13 8.30 -1.05
N HIS A 320 -11.39 7.82 -0.95
CA HIS A 320 -11.97 6.83 -1.86
C HIS A 320 -12.28 7.35 -3.29
N ASN A 321 -11.28 7.89 -3.98
CA ASN A 321 -11.33 8.40 -5.34
C ASN A 321 -9.90 8.53 -5.92
N TYR A 322 -9.80 9.00 -7.16
CA TYR A 322 -8.54 9.39 -7.77
C TYR A 322 -8.37 10.91 -7.73
N GLN A 323 -7.18 11.38 -7.37
CA GLN A 323 -6.81 12.80 -7.47
C GLN A 323 -5.34 12.93 -7.84
N ARG A 324 -5.01 13.95 -8.64
CA ARG A 324 -3.63 14.33 -8.92
C ARG A 324 -3.45 15.82 -8.71
N PHE A 325 -2.51 16.16 -7.84
CA PHE A 325 -2.02 17.51 -7.63
C PHE A 325 -0.59 17.64 -8.16
N THR A 326 -0.19 18.84 -8.54
CA THR A 326 1.22 19.20 -8.71
C THR A 326 1.57 20.24 -7.67
N ARG A 327 2.58 19.96 -6.84
CA ARG A 327 3.18 20.92 -5.92
C ARG A 327 4.53 21.39 -6.46
N THR A 328 4.77 22.70 -6.42
CA THR A 328 6.07 23.30 -6.75
C THR A 328 6.83 23.65 -5.49
N VAL A 329 8.03 23.07 -5.32
CA VAL A 329 8.94 23.37 -4.20
C VAL A 329 10.35 23.57 -4.75
N ASN A 330 11.00 24.70 -4.46
CA ASN A 330 12.36 25.01 -4.95
C ASN A 330 12.50 24.86 -6.49
N ASN A 331 11.48 25.26 -7.25
CA ASN A 331 11.36 25.08 -8.71
C ASN A 331 11.26 23.61 -9.20
N LEU A 332 11.16 22.64 -8.29
CA LEU A 332 10.85 21.24 -8.60
C LEU A 332 9.33 21.08 -8.65
N GLN A 333 8.80 20.39 -9.66
CA GLN A 333 7.39 20.00 -9.72
C GLN A 333 7.26 18.56 -9.25
N ILE A 334 6.40 18.34 -8.26
CA ILE A 334 6.20 17.04 -7.61
C ILE A 334 4.73 16.70 -7.69
N PRO A 335 4.35 15.67 -8.46
CA PRO A 335 3.00 15.14 -8.43
C PRO A 335 2.69 14.46 -7.09
N PHE A 336 1.53 14.79 -6.52
CA PHE A 336 0.93 14.11 -5.36
C PHE A 336 -0.33 13.41 -5.87
N LEU A 337 -0.37 12.09 -5.75
CA LEU A 337 -1.47 11.26 -6.25
C LEU A 337 -2.20 10.58 -5.11
N VAL A 338 -3.52 10.68 -5.16
CA VAL A 338 -4.46 9.88 -4.36
C VAL A 338 -5.02 8.80 -5.26
N ALA A 339 -4.86 7.55 -4.88
CA ALA A 339 -5.33 6.36 -5.59
C ALA A 339 -6.06 5.40 -4.66
N GLY A 340 -6.96 5.94 -3.83
CA GLY A 340 -7.80 5.17 -2.90
C GLY A 340 -9.09 4.63 -3.54
N CYS A 341 -9.11 4.45 -4.84
CA CYS A 341 -10.27 3.96 -5.59
C CYS A 341 -10.12 2.47 -5.94
N GLY A 342 -9.47 1.68 -5.09
CA GLY A 342 -9.08 0.29 -5.39
C GLY A 342 -10.20 -0.75 -5.35
N GLY A 343 -11.41 -0.36 -4.98
CA GLY A 343 -12.58 -1.22 -4.94
C GLY A 343 -13.41 -1.09 -3.66
N HIS A 344 -12.90 -0.42 -2.63
CA HIS A 344 -13.70 -0.11 -1.45
C HIS A 344 -14.90 0.79 -1.80
N SER A 345 -16.09 0.38 -1.41
CA SER A 345 -17.35 1.06 -1.74
C SER A 345 -18.01 1.65 -0.51
N PRO A 346 -18.56 2.88 -0.60
CA PRO A 346 -18.70 3.70 -1.80
C PRO A 346 -17.46 4.56 -2.11
N LEU A 347 -17.31 4.92 -3.38
CA LEU A 347 -16.43 6.03 -3.77
C LEU A 347 -16.90 7.35 -3.12
N SER A 348 -15.93 8.19 -2.80
CA SER A 348 -16.13 9.48 -2.14
C SER A 348 -16.15 10.64 -3.14
N PRO A 349 -17.15 11.54 -3.09
CA PRO A 349 -17.18 12.69 -3.99
C PRO A 349 -16.13 13.73 -3.62
N MET A 350 -15.83 14.62 -4.58
CA MET A 350 -15.09 15.86 -4.30
C MET A 350 -15.98 16.86 -3.55
N ARG A 351 -15.40 17.71 -2.70
CA ARG A 351 -16.11 18.79 -1.97
C ARG A 351 -16.85 19.75 -2.90
N ALA A 352 -16.34 19.92 -4.11
CA ALA A 352 -16.95 20.70 -5.16
C ALA A 352 -16.59 20.10 -6.53
N THR A 353 -17.33 20.51 -7.56
CA THR A 353 -16.94 20.25 -8.95
C THR A 353 -15.88 21.27 -9.36
N TYR A 354 -14.67 20.81 -9.64
CA TYR A 354 -13.58 21.66 -10.10
C TYR A 354 -13.40 21.54 -11.61
N ARG A 355 -13.21 22.65 -12.30
CA ARG A 355 -12.67 22.62 -13.67
C ARG A 355 -11.15 22.51 -13.56
N THR A 356 -10.60 21.36 -13.93
CA THR A 356 -9.15 21.15 -13.88
C THR A 356 -8.45 21.63 -15.15
N PRO A 357 -7.18 22.10 -15.05
CA PRO A 357 -6.43 22.29 -13.80
C PRO A 357 -7.00 23.44 -12.96
N TYR A 358 -7.10 23.22 -11.64
CA TYR A 358 -7.60 24.18 -10.66
C TYR A 358 -6.46 24.63 -9.74
N LYS A 359 -6.05 25.89 -9.88
CA LYS A 359 -4.99 26.49 -9.06
C LYS A 359 -5.51 26.76 -7.66
N ILE A 360 -4.95 26.09 -6.65
CA ILE A 360 -5.30 26.25 -5.24
C ILE A 360 -4.54 27.45 -4.67
N ASP A 361 -3.23 27.51 -4.91
CA ASP A 361 -2.36 28.64 -4.62
C ASP A 361 -1.19 28.71 -5.62
N ASP A 362 -0.20 29.57 -5.38
CA ASP A 362 0.96 29.75 -6.26
C ASP A 362 1.87 28.52 -6.36
N THR A 363 1.75 27.58 -5.43
CA THR A 363 2.59 26.39 -5.30
C THR A 363 1.83 25.09 -5.51
N LEU A 364 0.50 25.09 -5.49
CA LEU A 364 -0.32 23.88 -5.57
C LEU A 364 -1.47 24.01 -6.59
N THR A 365 -1.57 23.03 -7.48
CA THR A 365 -2.64 22.90 -8.48
C THR A 365 -3.26 21.51 -8.39
N LEU A 366 -4.59 21.42 -8.38
CA LEU A 366 -5.31 20.18 -8.67
C LEU A 366 -5.38 20.00 -10.19
N GLU A 367 -4.67 19.01 -10.72
CA GLU A 367 -4.49 18.77 -12.15
C GLU A 367 -5.58 17.88 -12.75
N SER A 368 -6.03 16.88 -11.98
CA SER A 368 -7.05 15.93 -12.41
C SER A 368 -7.69 15.24 -11.20
N TYR A 369 -8.90 14.73 -11.36
CA TYR A 369 -9.55 13.86 -10.38
C TYR A 369 -10.62 13.00 -11.06
N ASP A 370 -10.92 11.86 -10.46
CA ASP A 370 -12.02 10.98 -10.83
C ASP A 370 -12.67 10.47 -9.54
N ALA A 371 -13.95 10.79 -9.34
CA ALA A 371 -14.72 10.38 -8.17
C ALA A 371 -15.87 9.43 -8.54
N THR A 372 -15.85 8.88 -9.76
CA THR A 372 -16.90 8.05 -10.32
C THR A 372 -16.43 6.64 -10.63
N ASP A 373 -15.13 6.46 -10.85
CA ASP A 373 -14.55 5.18 -11.25
C ASP A 373 -13.62 4.60 -10.18
N TYR A 374 -13.72 3.29 -9.99
CA TYR A 374 -12.66 2.51 -9.37
C TYR A 374 -11.48 2.38 -10.34
N GLY A 375 -10.27 2.16 -9.85
CA GLY A 375 -9.11 2.06 -10.72
C GLY A 375 -7.80 1.83 -9.98
N TYR A 376 -6.71 1.98 -10.72
CA TYR A 376 -5.35 1.83 -10.20
C TYR A 376 -4.37 2.70 -10.97
N LEU A 377 -3.19 2.91 -10.40
CA LEU A 377 -2.07 3.53 -11.08
C LEU A 377 -1.23 2.46 -11.77
N ARG A 378 -0.86 2.71 -13.04
CA ARG A 378 0.23 2.01 -13.72
C ARG A 378 1.40 2.97 -13.88
N VAL A 379 2.56 2.56 -13.39
CA VAL A 379 3.76 3.41 -13.32
C VAL A 379 4.85 2.81 -14.18
N VAL A 380 5.36 3.59 -15.13
CA VAL A 380 6.44 3.21 -16.04
C VAL A 380 7.66 4.08 -15.75
N VAL A 381 8.78 3.47 -15.37
CA VAL A 381 10.01 4.19 -15.01
C VAL A 381 11.18 3.68 -15.83
N ASN A 382 11.90 4.59 -16.46
CA ASN A 382 13.18 4.32 -17.13
C ASN A 382 14.27 5.24 -16.54
N ALA A 383 15.43 5.32 -17.19
CA ALA A 383 16.55 6.11 -16.67
C ALA A 383 16.35 7.64 -16.83
N GLN A 384 15.35 8.09 -17.59
CA GLN A 384 15.09 9.50 -17.90
C GLN A 384 13.78 10.02 -17.31
N THR A 385 12.73 9.18 -17.31
CA THR A 385 11.39 9.59 -16.95
C THR A 385 10.69 8.58 -16.03
N MET A 386 9.76 9.11 -15.24
CA MET A 386 8.70 8.35 -14.59
C MET A 386 7.37 8.83 -15.15
N ARG A 387 6.58 7.92 -15.71
CA ARG A 387 5.24 8.18 -16.22
C ARG A 387 4.24 7.45 -15.35
N ILE A 388 3.25 8.18 -14.83
CA ILE A 388 2.20 7.65 -13.97
C ILE A 388 0.89 7.78 -14.72
N GLU A 389 0.17 6.68 -14.83
CA GLU A 389 -1.08 6.54 -15.57
C GLU A 389 -2.19 6.14 -14.60
N PHE A 390 -3.32 6.83 -14.63
CA PHE A 390 -4.54 6.35 -13.96
C PHE A 390 -5.41 5.58 -14.95
N HIS A 391 -5.72 4.33 -14.61
CA HIS A 391 -6.57 3.45 -15.41
C HIS A 391 -7.86 3.16 -14.65
N PRO A 392 -9.01 3.67 -15.13
CA PRO A 392 -10.31 3.34 -14.53
C PRO A 392 -10.65 1.89 -14.87
N GLN A 393 -11.42 1.23 -14.02
CA GLN A 393 -11.93 -0.10 -14.31
C GLN A 393 -13.18 -0.09 -15.21
N SER A 394 -13.90 1.04 -15.27
CA SER A 394 -15.17 1.15 -15.99
C SER A 394 -15.05 1.07 -17.52
N ASP A 395 -13.86 1.26 -18.08
CA ASP A 395 -13.57 1.11 -19.51
C ASP A 395 -13.35 -0.37 -19.94
N GLY A 396 -13.47 -1.30 -18.98
CA GLY A 396 -13.36 -2.74 -19.17
C GLY A 396 -11.93 -3.28 -19.10
N GLY A 397 -11.83 -4.60 -18.92
CA GLY A 397 -10.55 -5.27 -18.63
C GLY A 397 -9.50 -5.20 -19.75
N THR A 398 -9.88 -4.98 -21.01
CA THR A 398 -8.93 -4.99 -22.15
C THR A 398 -8.44 -3.60 -22.56
N THR A 399 -9.11 -2.54 -22.12
CA THR A 399 -8.72 -1.17 -22.48
C THR A 399 -7.46 -0.80 -21.71
N LYS A 400 -6.46 -0.28 -22.44
CA LYS A 400 -5.13 0.10 -21.91
C LYS A 400 -4.88 1.61 -21.96
N THR A 401 -5.89 2.39 -22.34
CA THR A 401 -5.76 3.84 -22.44
C THR A 401 -6.06 4.44 -21.07
N PRO A 402 -5.12 5.19 -20.47
CA PRO A 402 -5.37 5.83 -19.19
C PRO A 402 -6.29 7.06 -19.33
N ASN A 403 -7.08 7.33 -18.29
CA ASN A 403 -7.90 8.55 -18.19
C ASN A 403 -7.08 9.79 -17.81
N ASP A 404 -5.97 9.59 -17.10
CA ASP A 404 -5.04 10.65 -16.74
C ASP A 404 -3.59 10.16 -16.80
N VAL A 405 -2.68 11.05 -17.20
CA VAL A 405 -1.26 10.74 -17.33
C VAL A 405 -0.45 11.93 -16.86
N VAL A 406 0.64 11.66 -16.15
CA VAL A 406 1.66 12.63 -15.82
C VAL A 406 3.04 12.05 -16.06
N THR A 407 3.93 12.79 -16.70
CA THR A 407 5.32 12.37 -16.90
C THR A 407 6.28 13.32 -16.20
N ILE A 408 7.19 12.78 -15.40
CA ILE A 408 8.24 13.50 -14.70
C ILE A 408 9.56 13.22 -15.38
N THR A 409 10.28 14.26 -15.80
CA THR A 409 11.69 14.15 -16.21
C THR A 409 12.56 14.09 -14.96
N LEU A 410 13.22 12.96 -14.70
CA LEU A 410 13.90 12.69 -13.44
C LEU A 410 15.01 13.70 -13.15
N ALA A 411 15.82 14.03 -14.16
CA ALA A 411 16.95 14.93 -13.99
C ALA A 411 16.55 16.37 -13.60
N THR A 412 15.31 16.80 -13.88
CA THR A 412 14.88 18.19 -13.76
C THR A 412 13.63 18.40 -12.91
N HIS A 413 12.95 17.32 -12.49
CA HIS A 413 11.61 17.36 -11.88
C HIS A 413 10.59 18.17 -12.71
N GLN A 414 10.76 18.23 -14.03
CA GLN A 414 9.77 18.87 -14.91
C GLN A 414 8.62 17.90 -15.18
N VAL A 415 7.40 18.38 -14.98
CA VAL A 415 6.16 17.65 -15.22
C VAL A 415 5.58 18.03 -16.59
N SER A 416 5.15 17.03 -17.37
CA SER A 416 4.51 17.18 -18.68
C SER A 416 3.33 16.25 -18.88
#